data_AF-A0AAC9RQX4-F1
#
_entry.id   AF-A0AAC9RQX4-F1
#
_cell.length_a   1.000
_cell.length_b   1.000
_cell.length_c   1.000
_cell.angle_alpha   90.00
_cell.angle_beta   90.00
_cell.angle_gamma   90.00
#
_symmetry.space_group_name_H-M   'P 1'
#
loop_
_entity.id
_entity.type
_entity.pdbx_description
1 polymer ?
#
loop_
_entity_poly.entity_id
_entity_poly.type
_entity_poly.pdbx_seq_one_letter_code
_entity_poly.pdbx_strand_id
1 'polypeptide(L)'
;MFRDLAFYIFGTSLDTFVQYFVFELLLLVILGLIVGVVTKKTWPVVVLIIGLNLVDAGIVAQFNASQGDGTLLGQLMGLIVAKFFPTFYELLLTILILRFKFVRKTFKLV
;
A
#
# COMPACT_ATOMS: atom_id res chain seq x y z
N MET A 1 10.87 1.21 1.04
CA MET A 1 10.64 0.12 0.07
C MET A 1 9.93 0.64 -1.18
N PHE A 2 8.73 1.22 -1.05
CA PHE A 2 8.01 1.71 -2.24
C PHE A 2 8.64 2.94 -2.89
N ARG A 3 9.23 3.82 -2.08
CA ARG A 3 10.03 4.96 -2.58
C ARG A 3 11.19 4.50 -3.44
N ASP A 4 11.84 3.41 -3.03
CA ASP A 4 13.00 2.86 -3.74
C ASP A 4 12.55 2.22 -5.06
N LEU A 5 11.43 1.49 -5.05
CA LEU A 5 10.82 0.95 -6.26
C LEU A 5 10.43 2.05 -7.26
N ALA A 6 9.83 3.14 -6.79
CA ALA A 6 9.49 4.28 -7.62
C ALA A 6 10.75 4.91 -8.24
N PHE A 7 11.83 5.06 -7.46
CA PHE A 7 13.10 5.57 -7.95
C PHE A 7 13.69 4.67 -9.06
N TYR A 8 13.62 3.34 -8.90
CA TYR A 8 14.08 2.42 -9.95
C TYR A 8 13.26 2.48 -11.23
N ILE A 9 11.96 2.76 -11.15
CA ILE A 9 11.07 2.84 -12.33
C ILE A 9 11.20 4.19 -13.03
N PHE A 10 11.20 5.28 -12.28
CA PHE A 10 11.12 6.64 -12.84
C PHE A 10 12.47 7.38 -12.87
N GLY A 11 13.54 6.78 -12.33
CA GLY A 11 14.88 7.37 -12.26
C GLY A 11 15.01 8.58 -11.32
N THR A 12 13.93 8.95 -10.62
CA THR A 12 13.88 10.10 -9.72
C THR A 12 12.96 9.80 -8.53
N SER A 13 13.16 10.52 -7.43
CA SER A 13 12.27 10.44 -6.28
C SER A 13 10.96 11.15 -6.60
N LEU A 14 9.83 10.47 -6.37
CA LEU A 14 8.52 11.09 -6.47
C LEU A 14 8.28 12.03 -5.28
N ASP A 15 7.51 13.09 -5.53
CA ASP A 15 6.94 13.88 -4.45
C ASP A 15 6.11 13.00 -3.51
N THR A 16 6.06 13.36 -2.21
CA THR A 16 5.43 12.53 -1.19
C THR A 16 3.94 12.32 -1.47
N PHE A 17 3.24 13.32 -2.01
CA PHE A 17 1.84 13.17 -2.39
C PHE A 17 1.69 12.17 -3.54
N VAL A 18 2.48 12.32 -4.60
CA VAL A 18 2.42 11.43 -5.78
C VAL A 18 2.83 10.01 -5.41
N GLN A 19 3.85 9.87 -4.56
CA GLN A 19 4.33 8.60 -4.04
C GLN A 19 3.19 7.84 -3.34
N TYR A 20 2.49 8.48 -2.39
CA TYR A 20 1.46 7.81 -1.60
C TYR A 20 0.11 7.68 -2.31
N PHE A 21 -0.39 8.75 -2.93
CA PHE A 21 -1.75 8.78 -3.48
C PHE A 21 -1.86 8.32 -4.93
N VAL A 22 -0.74 8.16 -5.64
CA VAL A 22 -0.76 7.72 -7.04
C VAL A 22 0.01 6.42 -7.21
N PHE A 23 1.31 6.42 -6.90
CA PHE A 23 2.16 5.27 -7.17
C PHE A 23 1.84 4.08 -6.25
N GLU A 24 1.91 4.29 -4.93
CA GLU A 24 1.58 3.25 -3.94
C GLU A 24 0.13 2.81 -4.06
N LEU A 25 -0.79 3.76 -4.27
CA LEU A 25 -2.19 3.50 -4.54
C LEU A 25 -2.38 2.49 -5.69
N LEU A 26 -1.85 2.80 -6.87
CA LEU A 26 -2.00 1.95 -8.05
C LEU A 26 -1.35 0.58 -7.85
N LEU A 27 -0.13 0.56 -7.29
CA LEU A 27 0.62 -0.66 -7.06
C LEU A 27 -0.13 -1.60 -6.11
N LEU A 28 -0.58 -1.09 -4.96
CA LEU A 28 -1.26 -1.88 -3.94
C LEU A 28 -2.66 -2.29 -4.37
N VAL A 29 -3.37 -1.46 -5.15
CA VAL A 29 -4.64 -1.86 -5.77
C VAL A 29 -4.42 -3.03 -6.72
N ILE A 30 -3.43 -2.96 -7.62
CA ILE A 30 -3.16 -4.06 -8.57
C ILE A 30 -2.78 -5.35 -7.83
N LEU A 31 -1.86 -5.27 -6.86
CA LEU A 31 -1.46 -6.43 -6.06
C LEU A 31 -2.64 -7.02 -5.26
N GLY A 32 -3.45 -6.16 -4.65
CA GLY A 32 -4.64 -6.55 -3.92
C GLY A 32 -5.69 -7.22 -4.82
N LEU A 33 -5.88 -6.72 -6.06
CA LEU A 33 -6.74 -7.34 -7.05
C LEU A 33 -6.25 -8.74 -7.43
N ILE A 34 -4.95 -8.90 -7.71
CA ILE A 34 -4.35 -10.20 -8.04
C ILE A 34 -4.61 -11.18 -6.90
N VAL A 35 -4.30 -10.80 -5.66
CA VAL A 35 -4.51 -11.65 -4.49
C VAL A 35 -5.98 -11.98 -4.29
N GLY A 36 -6.89 -11.01 -4.42
CA GLY A 36 -8.33 -11.24 -4.31
C GLY A 36 -8.86 -12.20 -5.38
N VAL A 37 -8.36 -12.07 -6.61
CA VAL A 37 -8.72 -12.95 -7.73
C VAL A 37 -8.17 -14.36 -7.56
N VAL A 38 -6.94 -14.52 -7.07
CA VAL A 38 -6.31 -15.83 -6.87
C VAL A 38 -6.91 -16.56 -5.68
N THR A 39 -7.03 -15.87 -4.53
CA THR A 39 -7.51 -16.49 -3.28
C THR A 39 -9.03 -16.64 -3.22
N LYS A 40 -9.76 -15.96 -4.11
CA LYS A 40 -11.24 -15.87 -4.12
C LYS A 40 -11.82 -15.35 -2.80
N LYS A 41 -11.02 -14.67 -1.98
CA LYS A 41 -11.40 -14.16 -0.66
C LYS A 41 -10.96 -12.70 -0.54
N THR A 42 -11.75 -11.89 0.15
CA THR A 42 -11.44 -10.47 0.36
C THR A 42 -10.51 -10.24 1.56
N TRP A 43 -10.57 -11.08 2.59
CA TRP A 43 -9.74 -10.90 3.78
C TRP A 43 -8.21 -10.93 3.52
N PRO A 44 -7.65 -11.77 2.62
CA PRO A 44 -6.22 -11.76 2.34
C PRO A 44 -5.76 -10.45 1.69
N VAL A 45 -6.65 -9.78 0.94
CA VAL A 45 -6.40 -8.47 0.34
C VAL A 45 -6.21 -7.41 1.41
N VAL A 46 -7.06 -7.42 2.44
CA VAL A 46 -6.96 -6.48 3.56
C VAL A 46 -5.65 -6.68 4.31
N VAL A 47 -5.32 -7.93 4.61
CA VAL A 47 -4.06 -8.28 5.31
C VAL A 47 -2.85 -7.88 4.47
N LEU A 48 -2.87 -8.09 3.16
CA LEU A 48 -1.79 -7.72 2.25
C LEU A 48 -1.58 -6.19 2.24
N ILE A 49 -2.62 -5.42 1.99
CA ILE A 49 -2.51 -3.96 1.82
C ILE A 49 -2.07 -3.30 3.13
N ILE A 50 -2.66 -3.68 4.27
CA ILE A 50 -2.26 -3.16 5.58
C ILE A 50 -0.84 -3.62 5.92
N GLY A 51 -0.55 -4.91 5.73
CA GLY A 51 0.75 -5.49 6.06
C GLY A 51 1.90 -4.84 5.28
N LEU A 52 1.73 -4.63 3.98
CA LEU A 52 2.75 -3.99 3.13
C LEU A 52 2.97 -2.53 3.52
N ASN A 53 1.92 -1.78 3.85
CA ASN A 53 2.07 -0.40 4.32
C ASN A 53 2.78 -0.31 5.68
N LEU A 54 2.46 -1.21 6.61
CA LEU A 54 3.15 -1.28 7.91
C LEU A 54 4.62 -1.65 7.77
N VAL A 55 4.94 -2.61 6.89
CA VAL A 55 6.32 -3.01 6.61
C VAL A 55 7.09 -1.85 5.99
N ASP A 56 6.52 -1.14 5.01
CA ASP A 56 7.19 0.02 4.40
C ASP A 56 7.39 1.15 5.42
N ALA A 57 6.38 1.47 6.24
CA ALA A 57 6.50 2.45 7.31
C ALA A 57 7.57 2.05 8.34
N GLY A 58 7.65 0.77 8.70
CA GLY A 58 8.68 0.24 9.59
C GLY A 58 10.09 0.38 9.03
N ILE A 59 10.28 0.05 7.75
CA ILE A 59 11.58 0.19 7.07
C ILE A 59 12.01 1.66 7.04
N VAL A 60 11.10 2.57 6.66
CA VAL A 60 11.42 4.00 6.58
C VAL A 60 11.66 4.59 7.97
N ALA A 61 10.86 4.22 8.98
CA ALA A 61 11.05 4.67 10.35
C ALA A 61 12.40 4.23 10.92
N GLN A 62 12.79 2.98 10.67
CA GLN A 62 14.10 2.44 11.09
C GLN A 62 15.24 3.17 10.39
N PHE A 63 15.12 3.43 9.09
CA PHE A 63 16.11 4.17 8.33
C PHE A 63 16.28 5.60 8.86
N ASN A 64 15.19 6.34 9.08
CA ASN A 64 15.22 7.69 9.63
C ASN A 64 15.83 7.73 11.04
N ALA A 65 15.40 6.81 11.92
CA ALA A 65 15.94 6.71 13.27
C ALA A 65 17.45 6.41 13.26
N SER A 66 17.94 5.57 12.33
CA SER A 66 19.36 5.26 12.19
C SER A 66 20.21 6.45 11.70
N GLN A 67 19.57 7.43 11.04
CA GLN A 67 20.21 8.67 10.60
C GLN A 67 20.13 9.79 11.65
N GLY A 68 19.53 9.53 12.82
CA GLY A 68 19.37 10.52 13.88
C GLY A 68 18.11 11.39 13.76
N ASP A 69 17.21 11.12 12.82
CA ASP A 69 15.94 11.84 12.64
C ASP A 69 14.89 11.38 13.67
N GLY A 70 15.14 11.61 14.96
CA GLY A 70 14.22 11.30 16.04
C GLY A 70 14.17 9.80 16.42
N THR A 71 13.15 9.43 17.20
CA THR A 71 13.03 8.06 17.71
C THR A 71 12.30 7.16 16.72
N LEU A 72 12.64 5.86 16.74
CA LEU A 72 11.97 4.83 15.93
C LEU A 72 10.44 4.87 16.09
N LEU A 73 9.97 4.92 17.34
CA LEU A 73 8.55 4.95 17.64
C LEU A 73 7.88 6.25 17.15
N GLY A 74 8.55 7.40 17.31
CA GLY A 74 8.02 8.68 16.82
C GLY A 74 7.89 8.72 15.30
N GLN A 75 8.92 8.28 14.59
CA GLN A 75 8.92 8.18 13.13
C GLN A 75 7.86 7.19 12.62
N LEU A 76 7.75 6.03 13.26
CA LEU A 76 6.77 5.01 12.90
C LEU A 76 5.34 5.53 13.03
N MET A 77 5.01 6.17 14.16
CA MET A 77 3.68 6.73 14.39
C MET A 77 3.35 7.84 13.39
N GLY A 78 4.30 8.73 13.10
CA GLY A 78 4.13 9.78 12.09
C GLY A 78 3.85 9.20 10.70
N LEU A 79 4.59 8.17 10.30
CA LEU A 79 4.41 7.52 9.00
C LEU A 79 3.11 6.72 8.92
N ILE A 80 2.68 6.06 9.99
CA ILE A 80 1.38 5.37 10.03
C ILE A 80 0.24 6.36 9.83
N VAL A 81 0.31 7.53 10.49
CA VAL A 81 -0.70 8.58 10.31
C VAL A 81 -0.67 9.14 8.89
N ALA A 82 0.51 9.41 8.34
CA ALA A 82 0.66 9.89 6.97
C ALA A 82 0.12 8.91 5.93
N LYS A 83 0.30 7.60 6.17
CA LYS A 83 -0.16 6.52 5.28
C LYS A 83 -1.60 6.09 5.52
N PHE A 84 -2.24 6.50 6.63
CA PHE A 84 -3.60 6.07 6.97
C PHE A 84 -4.61 6.34 5.84
N PHE A 85 -4.62 7.56 5.30
CA PHE A 85 -5.53 7.93 4.21
C PHE A 85 -5.22 7.20 2.89
N PRO A 86 -3.96 7.17 2.39
CA PRO A 86 -3.58 6.35 1.25
C PRO A 86 -4.02 4.88 1.38
N THR A 87 -3.69 4.24 2.51
CA THR A 87 -4.06 2.85 2.78
C THR A 87 -5.58 2.63 2.79
N PHE A 88 -6.35 3.59 3.31
CA PHE A 88 -7.81 3.54 3.24
C PHE A 88 -8.31 3.53 1.79
N TYR A 89 -7.78 4.40 0.93
CA TYR A 89 -8.19 4.44 -0.48
C TYR A 89 -7.76 3.19 -1.26
N GLU A 90 -6.59 2.63 -0.97
CA GLU A 90 -6.13 1.36 -1.53
C GLU A 90 -7.12 0.23 -1.22
N LEU A 91 -7.51 0.10 0.04
CA LEU A 91 -8.49 -0.88 0.49
C LEU A 91 -9.85 -0.65 -0.16
N LEU A 92 -10.34 0.59 -0.13
CA LEU A 92 -11.64 0.96 -0.67
C LEU A 92 -11.73 0.62 -2.16
N LEU A 93 -10.77 1.09 -2.96
CA LEU A 93 -10.75 0.87 -4.40
C LEU A 93 -10.64 -0.61 -4.74
N THR A 94 -9.72 -1.32 -4.09
CA THR A 94 -9.52 -2.75 -4.36
C THR A 94 -10.79 -3.55 -4.07
N ILE A 95 -11.42 -3.32 -2.91
CA ILE A 95 -12.64 -4.03 -2.52
C ILE A 95 -13.80 -3.67 -3.45
N LEU A 96 -13.94 -2.40 -3.83
CA LEU A 96 -14.99 -1.93 -4.72
C LEU A 96 -14.88 -2.59 -6.10
N ILE A 97 -13.66 -2.68 -6.65
CA ILE A 97 -13.40 -3.36 -7.93
C ILE A 97 -13.66 -4.87 -7.81
N LEU A 98 -13.21 -5.54 -6.73
CA LEU A 98 -13.47 -6.97 -6.53
C LEU A 98 -14.97 -7.29 -6.38
N ARG A 99 -15.74 -6.37 -5.78
CA ARG A 99 -17.19 -6.50 -5.63
C ARG A 99 -17.97 -6.09 -6.87
N PHE A 100 -17.33 -5.51 -7.87
CA PHE A 100 -17.99 -5.12 -9.11
C PHE A 100 -18.56 -6.36 -9.80
N LYS A 101 -19.83 -6.28 -10.22
CA LYS A 101 -20.61 -7.43 -10.73
C LYS A 101 -19.90 -8.17 -11.87
N PHE A 102 -19.22 -7.44 -12.74
CA PHE A 102 -18.43 -8.02 -13.83
C PHE A 102 -17.25 -8.85 -13.30
N VAL A 103 -16.42 -8.27 -12.43
CA VAL A 103 -15.25 -8.96 -11.85
C VAL A 103 -15.68 -10.19 -11.05
N ARG A 104 -16.71 -10.04 -10.21
CA ARG A 104 -17.25 -11.13 -9.40
C ARG A 104 -17.72 -12.32 -10.25
N LYS A 105 -18.43 -12.05 -11.36
CA LYS A 105 -18.92 -13.08 -12.28
C LYS A 105 -17.79 -13.71 -13.09
N THR A 106 -16.89 -12.90 -13.65
CA THR A 106 -15.78 -13.35 -14.49
C THR A 106 -14.82 -14.25 -13.70
N PHE A 107 -14.49 -13.86 -12.48
CA PHE A 107 -13.52 -14.58 -11.66
C PHE A 107 -14.16 -15.53 -10.63
N LYS A 108 -15.49 -15.72 -10.66
CA LYS A 108 -16.22 -16.60 -9.73
C LYS A 108 -15.86 -16.32 -8.26
N LEU A 109 -15.85 -15.05 -7.88
CA LEU A 109 -15.52 -14.63 -6.51
C LEU A 109 -16.71 -14.92 -5.59
N VAL A 110 -16.45 -15.61 -4.48
CA VAL A 110 -17.44 -16.02 -3.47
C VAL A 110 -17.71 -14.88 -2.51
#